data_AF-A0A0F9HQA2-F1
#
_entry.id   AF-A0A0F9HQA2-F1
#
_cell.length_a   1.000
_cell.length_b   1.000
_cell.length_c   1.000
_cell.angle_alpha   90.00
_cell.angle_beta   90.00
_cell.angle_gamma   90.00
#
_symmetry.space_group_name_H-M   'P 1'
#
loop_
_entity.id
_entity.type
_entity.pdbx_description
1 polymer ?
#
loop_
_entity_poly.entity_id
_entity_poly.type
_entity_poly.pdbx_seq_one_letter_code
_entity_poly.pdbx_strand_id
1 'polypeptide(L)'
;MTWDELVLTLLVLGLLVAGLTLLRRWWRADHNNRFRLTLSPPTLARRSEMAHMQIRLGPPQRMTVKPPPIMVNGRRLIQGRPLVIPPLHSPLWFANGWRKAAGKNEFTGHYSVAGRRWRGLIKDGNGRAYTAFIWNPPMAQIERNTIHSVCFSSSLRDDSITDTKACYRVHYEVNPGSLDHAIVSIELVLAEALNVTV
;
A
#
# COMPACT_ATOMS: atom_id res chain seq x y z
N MET A 1 -38.23 8.38 41.64
CA MET A 1 -38.39 8.60 40.18
C MET A 1 -39.74 9.24 39.97
N THR A 2 -39.74 10.54 39.73
CA THR A 2 -40.97 11.31 39.52
C THR A 2 -41.40 11.25 38.05
N TRP A 3 -42.66 11.56 37.77
CA TRP A 3 -43.17 11.63 36.39
C TRP A 3 -42.32 12.55 35.50
N ASP A 4 -41.79 13.64 36.05
CA ASP A 4 -40.95 14.59 35.32
C ASP A 4 -39.60 14.00 34.88
N GLU A 5 -38.97 13.16 35.73
CA GLU A 5 -37.72 12.46 35.37
C GLU A 5 -37.93 11.46 34.23
N LEU A 6 -39.09 10.79 34.22
CA LEU A 6 -39.43 9.81 33.20
C LEU A 6 -39.64 10.49 31.84
N VAL A 7 -40.33 11.63 31.82
CA VAL A 7 -40.53 12.45 30.61
C VAL A 7 -39.20 12.98 30.07
N LEU A 8 -38.31 13.49 30.94
CA LEU A 8 -37.01 14.00 30.53
C LEU A 8 -36.15 12.89 29.90
N THR A 9 -36.15 11.69 30.50
CA THR A 9 -35.38 10.54 30.03
C THR A 9 -35.86 10.08 28.65
N LEU A 10 -37.18 10.03 28.43
CA LEU A 10 -37.76 9.68 27.13
C LEU A 10 -37.44 10.71 26.04
N LEU A 11 -37.43 12.01 26.38
CA LEU A 11 -37.04 13.07 25.45
C LEU A 11 -35.58 12.97 25.02
N VAL A 12 -34.66 12.74 25.97
CA VAL A 12 -33.23 12.56 25.68
C VAL A 12 -33.00 11.33 24.82
N LEU A 13 -33.67 10.21 25.12
CA LEU A 13 -33.58 8.99 24.33
C LEU A 13 -34.08 9.22 22.90
N GLY A 14 -35.20 9.93 22.74
CA GLY A 14 -35.77 10.29 21.42
C GLY A 14 -34.81 11.13 20.57
N LEU A 15 -34.16 12.13 21.18
CA LEU A 15 -33.17 12.97 20.50
C LEU A 15 -31.92 12.19 20.08
N LEU A 16 -31.45 11.26 20.92
CA LEU A 16 -30.31 10.40 20.58
C LEU A 16 -30.61 9.47 19.40
N VAL A 17 -31.80 8.87 19.37
CA VAL A 17 -32.23 8.01 18.26
C VAL A 17 -32.38 8.82 16.97
N ALA A 18 -33.00 10.00 17.04
CA ALA A 18 -33.13 10.90 15.89
C ALA A 18 -31.75 11.33 15.35
N GLY A 19 -30.82 11.71 16.24
CA GLY A 19 -29.44 12.05 15.87
C GLY A 19 -28.71 10.91 15.17
N LEU A 20 -28.81 9.67 15.69
CA LEU A 20 -28.20 8.50 15.07
C LEU A 20 -28.76 8.19 13.68
N THR A 21 -30.06 8.38 13.47
CA THR A 21 -30.69 8.14 12.16
C THR A 21 -30.25 9.17 11.12
N LEU A 22 -30.11 10.44 11.51
CA LEU A 22 -29.58 11.50 10.63
C LEU A 22 -28.11 11.25 10.29
N LEU A 23 -27.30 10.84 11.26
CA LEU A 23 -25.88 10.51 11.04
C LEU A 23 -25.73 9.31 10.08
N ARG A 24 -26.55 8.27 10.23
CA ARG A 24 -26.58 7.13 9.30
C ARG A 24 -27.03 7.52 7.89
N ARG A 25 -27.97 8.47 7.77
CA ARG A 25 -28.45 8.95 6.47
C ARG A 25 -27.40 9.82 5.78
N TRP A 26 -26.71 10.68 6.53
CA TRP A 26 -25.60 11.49 6.04
C TRP A 26 -24.43 10.62 5.59
N TRP A 27 -24.04 9.61 6.38
CA TRP A 27 -22.98 8.65 6.02
C TRP A 27 -23.29 7.90 4.71
N ARG A 28 -24.56 7.50 4.50
CA ARG A 28 -24.97 6.86 3.24
C ARG A 28 -24.96 7.81 2.04
N ALA A 29 -25.19 9.10 2.23
CA ALA A 29 -25.18 10.08 1.14
C ALA A 29 -23.76 10.41 0.66
N ASP A 30 -22.77 10.48 1.56
CA ASP A 30 -21.40 10.85 1.22
C ASP A 30 -20.67 9.75 0.42
N HIS A 31 -20.99 8.48 0.69
CA HIS A 31 -20.36 7.35 0.00
C HIS A 31 -20.79 7.15 -1.47
N ASN A 32 -21.91 7.73 -1.91
CA ASN A 32 -22.39 7.58 -3.29
C ASN A 32 -21.90 8.68 -4.26
N ASN A 33 -21.28 9.76 -3.76
CA ASN A 33 -20.94 10.91 -4.60
C ASN A 33 -19.47 10.98 -5.08
N ARG A 34 -18.64 9.96 -4.81
CA ARG A 34 -17.19 10.01 -5.14
C ARG A 34 -16.74 9.30 -6.42
N PHE A 35 -17.63 8.72 -7.22
CA PHE A 35 -17.23 8.04 -8.46
C PHE A 35 -18.13 8.36 -9.66
N ARG A 36 -18.02 9.59 -10.16
CA ARG A 36 -18.26 9.91 -11.57
C ARG A 36 -17.17 10.85 -12.08
N LEU A 37 -15.97 10.30 -12.27
CA LEU A 37 -15.01 10.90 -13.20
C LEU A 37 -15.34 10.36 -14.59
N THR A 38 -16.13 11.13 -15.34
CA THR A 38 -16.33 10.93 -16.77
C THR A 38 -15.01 11.20 -17.48
N LEU A 39 -14.32 10.12 -17.85
CA LEU A 39 -13.21 10.18 -18.80
C LEU A 39 -13.79 10.45 -20.18
N SER A 40 -13.58 11.67 -20.68
CA SER A 40 -13.82 12.02 -22.08
C SER A 40 -12.91 11.18 -22.99
N PRO A 41 -13.42 10.60 -24.09
CA PRO A 41 -12.57 9.90 -25.05
C PRO A 41 -11.67 10.89 -25.82
N PRO A 42 -10.43 10.52 -26.17
CA PRO A 42 -9.62 11.33 -27.06
C PRO A 42 -10.19 11.28 -28.48
N THR A 43 -10.43 12.45 -29.02
CA THR A 43 -10.88 12.74 -30.39
C THR A 43 -9.84 12.21 -31.39
N LEU A 44 -10.13 11.07 -32.03
CA LEU A 44 -9.44 10.63 -33.23
C LEU A 44 -9.96 11.44 -34.42
N ALA A 45 -9.30 12.55 -34.70
CA ALA A 45 -9.44 13.26 -35.97
C ALA A 45 -8.04 13.62 -36.45
N ARG A 46 -7.56 12.93 -37.50
CA ARG A 46 -7.12 13.54 -38.77
C ARG A 46 -6.51 12.46 -39.66
N ARG A 47 -7.40 11.88 -40.46
CA ARG A 47 -7.06 11.16 -41.68
C ARG A 47 -6.76 12.23 -42.74
N SER A 48 -5.52 12.30 -43.20
CA SER A 48 -5.10 12.99 -44.43
C SER A 48 -4.01 12.07 -44.99
N GLU A 49 -4.33 11.21 -45.94
CA GLU A 49 -4.36 11.57 -47.36
C GLU A 49 -3.03 12.24 -47.74
N MET A 50 -2.00 11.40 -47.89
CA MET A 50 -0.87 11.67 -48.76
C MET A 50 -0.71 10.52 -49.71
N ALA A 51 -0.62 10.92 -50.96
CA ALA A 51 -0.61 10.14 -52.17
C ALA A 51 0.35 8.95 -52.16
N HIS A 52 -0.11 7.92 -52.86
CA HIS A 52 0.66 6.81 -53.38
C HIS A 52 1.95 7.26 -54.07
N MET A 53 3.07 7.16 -53.37
CA MET A 53 4.38 6.98 -53.99
C MET A 53 4.79 5.53 -53.74
N GLN A 54 4.33 4.62 -54.60
CA GLN A 54 4.73 3.21 -54.54
C GLN A 54 6.17 3.09 -55.05
N ILE A 55 7.13 3.28 -54.12
CA ILE A 55 8.51 2.87 -54.33
C ILE A 55 8.51 1.36 -54.43
N ARG A 56 8.76 0.83 -55.64
CA ARG A 56 8.98 -0.61 -55.86
C ARG A 56 10.34 -0.98 -55.25
N LEU A 57 10.34 -1.26 -53.95
CA LEU A 57 11.44 -1.98 -53.31
C LEU A 57 11.45 -3.39 -53.89
N GLY A 58 12.57 -3.81 -54.47
CA GLY A 58 12.77 -5.17 -54.94
C GLY A 58 12.60 -6.19 -53.80
N PRO A 59 12.56 -7.49 -54.13
CA PRO A 59 12.40 -8.54 -53.12
C PRO A 59 13.47 -8.39 -52.02
N PRO A 60 13.08 -8.52 -50.73
CA PRO A 60 13.98 -8.28 -49.61
C PRO A 60 15.15 -9.26 -49.69
N GLN A 61 16.34 -8.76 -50.04
CA GLN A 61 17.55 -9.54 -49.90
C GLN A 61 17.84 -9.70 -48.41
N ARG A 62 17.86 -10.95 -47.92
CA ARG A 62 18.38 -11.26 -46.59
C ARG A 62 19.88 -10.97 -46.58
N MET A 63 20.24 -9.74 -46.24
CA MET A 63 21.62 -9.43 -45.87
C MET A 63 21.88 -10.06 -44.50
N THR A 64 22.68 -11.13 -44.46
CA THR A 64 23.26 -11.63 -43.21
C THR A 64 24.35 -10.65 -42.80
N VAL A 65 23.93 -9.50 -42.25
CA VAL A 65 24.85 -8.55 -41.63
C VAL A 65 25.30 -9.20 -40.33
N LYS A 66 26.53 -9.71 -40.30
CA LYS A 66 27.17 -10.16 -39.06
C LYS A 66 27.46 -8.90 -38.25
N PRO A 67 26.75 -8.62 -37.15
CA PRO A 67 26.96 -7.38 -36.42
C PRO A 67 28.41 -7.34 -35.94
N PRO A 68 29.12 -6.21 -36.13
CA PRO A 68 30.47 -6.07 -35.60
C PRO A 68 30.42 -6.23 -34.07
N PRO A 69 31.46 -6.80 -33.46
CA PRO A 69 31.52 -6.93 -32.01
C PRO A 69 31.44 -5.53 -31.39
N ILE A 70 30.41 -5.29 -30.59
CA ILE A 70 30.27 -4.05 -29.82
C ILE A 70 31.35 -4.08 -28.74
N MET A 71 32.32 -3.18 -28.87
CA MET A 71 33.40 -2.98 -27.91
C MET A 71 33.03 -1.77 -27.06
N VAL A 72 32.92 -1.96 -25.74
CA VAL A 72 32.77 -0.85 -24.78
C VAL A 72 34.02 -0.85 -23.91
N ASN A 73 34.77 0.25 -23.91
CA ASN A 73 36.05 0.40 -23.19
C ASN A 73 37.06 -0.73 -23.46
N GLY A 74 37.19 -1.16 -24.73
CA GLY A 74 38.14 -2.19 -25.14
C GLY A 74 37.80 -3.61 -24.68
N ARG A 75 36.66 -3.83 -24.03
CA ARG A 75 36.18 -5.16 -23.62
C ARG A 75 35.05 -5.61 -24.55
N ARG A 76 35.17 -6.85 -25.03
CA ARG A 76 34.13 -7.52 -25.81
C ARG A 76 32.93 -7.76 -24.90
N LEU A 77 31.78 -7.18 -25.21
CA LEU A 77 30.54 -7.50 -24.50
C LEU A 77 30.20 -8.96 -24.80
N ILE A 78 30.43 -9.83 -23.82
CA ILE A 78 29.96 -11.21 -23.86
C ILE A 78 28.44 -11.13 -23.82
N GLN A 79 27.78 -11.84 -24.74
CA GLN A 79 26.32 -11.96 -24.78
C GLN A 79 25.86 -12.69 -23.52
N GLY A 80 25.68 -11.94 -22.43
CA GLY A 80 25.15 -12.43 -21.16
C GLY A 80 23.71 -12.87 -21.33
N ARG A 81 23.20 -13.60 -20.33
CA ARG A 81 21.78 -13.97 -20.30
C ARG A 81 20.93 -12.71 -20.51
N PRO A 82 19.84 -12.78 -21.30
CA PRO A 82 18.98 -11.62 -21.53
C PRO A 82 18.55 -11.05 -20.19
N LEU A 83 18.80 -9.75 -20.01
CA LEU A 83 18.41 -9.03 -18.81
C LEU A 83 16.88 -8.92 -18.85
N VAL A 84 16.21 -9.74 -18.04
CA VAL A 84 14.77 -9.68 -17.89
C VAL A 84 14.46 -8.40 -17.12
N ILE A 85 14.14 -7.33 -17.84
CA ILE A 85 13.64 -6.11 -17.23
C ILE A 85 12.26 -6.45 -16.68
N PRO A 86 12.05 -6.46 -15.35
CA PRO A 86 10.73 -6.73 -14.80
C PRO A 86 9.74 -5.72 -15.36
N PRO A 87 8.47 -6.11 -15.56
CA PRO A 87 7.44 -5.21 -16.04
C PRO A 87 7.40 -3.96 -15.15
N LEU A 88 7.35 -2.79 -15.79
CA LEU A 88 7.57 -1.44 -15.25
C LEU A 88 6.67 -1.04 -14.04
N HIS A 89 5.83 -1.93 -13.52
CA HIS A 89 4.71 -1.62 -12.65
C HIS A 89 4.53 -2.57 -11.45
N SER A 90 5.48 -3.46 -11.15
CA SER A 90 5.45 -4.15 -9.85
C SER A 90 6.05 -3.23 -8.78
N PRO A 91 5.25 -2.70 -7.84
CA PRO A 91 5.78 -1.83 -6.79
C PRO A 91 6.74 -2.61 -5.87
N LEU A 92 7.70 -1.92 -5.26
CA LEU A 92 8.82 -2.54 -4.53
C LEU A 92 8.34 -3.47 -3.40
N TRP A 93 7.29 -3.07 -2.67
CA TRP A 93 6.67 -3.91 -1.65
C TRP A 93 6.22 -5.29 -2.16
N PHE A 94 5.78 -5.40 -3.42
CA PHE A 94 5.36 -6.69 -4.00
C PHE A 94 6.54 -7.64 -4.16
N ALA A 95 7.70 -7.13 -4.59
CA ALA A 95 8.94 -7.90 -4.66
C ALA A 95 9.39 -8.37 -3.26
N ASN A 96 9.09 -7.59 -2.22
CA ASN A 96 9.37 -7.93 -0.82
C ASN A 96 8.36 -8.93 -0.21
N GLY A 97 7.45 -9.48 -1.02
CA GLY A 97 6.49 -10.50 -0.62
C GLY A 97 5.24 -9.97 0.08
N TRP A 98 5.01 -8.65 0.03
CA TRP A 98 3.75 -8.06 0.47
C TRP A 98 2.65 -8.29 -0.56
N ARG A 99 1.42 -8.51 -0.06
CA ARG A 99 0.24 -8.81 -0.88
C ARG A 99 -0.92 -7.93 -0.44
N LYS A 100 -1.64 -7.36 -1.41
CA LYS A 100 -2.90 -6.65 -1.15
C LYS A 100 -4.03 -7.68 -1.00
N ALA A 101 -4.81 -7.57 0.08
CA ALA A 101 -5.99 -8.41 0.26
C ALA A 101 -7.07 -8.05 -0.77
N ALA A 102 -7.71 -9.06 -1.35
CA ALA A 102 -8.74 -8.85 -2.37
C ALA A 102 -9.93 -8.04 -1.80
N GLY A 103 -10.27 -6.94 -2.45
CA GLY A 103 -11.41 -6.09 -2.07
C GLY A 103 -11.23 -5.29 -0.77
N LYS A 104 -10.03 -5.27 -0.19
CA LYS A 104 -9.74 -4.50 1.03
C LYS A 104 -8.55 -3.58 0.83
N ASN A 105 -8.54 -2.48 1.58
CA ASN A 105 -7.40 -1.58 1.70
C ASN A 105 -6.44 -2.09 2.78
N GLU A 106 -6.07 -3.35 2.65
CA GLU A 106 -5.23 -4.09 3.58
C GLU A 106 -4.09 -4.75 2.82
N PHE A 107 -2.91 -4.68 3.39
CA PHE A 107 -1.69 -5.26 2.85
C PHE A 107 -1.11 -6.18 3.90
N THR A 108 -0.87 -7.43 3.54
CA THR A 108 -0.29 -8.45 4.43
C THR A 108 1.07 -8.86 3.91
N GLY A 109 2.03 -9.04 4.80
CA GLY A 109 3.39 -9.40 4.41
C GLY A 109 4.24 -9.72 5.63
N HIS A 110 5.54 -9.52 5.48
CA HIS A 110 6.48 -9.67 6.58
C HIS A 110 7.42 -8.45 6.63
N TYR A 111 7.64 -7.93 7.82
CA TYR A 111 8.77 -7.03 8.09
C TYR A 111 10.02 -7.89 8.26
N SER A 112 11.15 -7.43 7.71
CA SER A 112 12.42 -8.15 7.77
C SER A 112 13.51 -7.28 8.38
N VAL A 113 14.08 -7.71 9.49
CA VAL A 113 15.17 -7.00 10.18
C VAL A 113 16.19 -8.03 10.67
N ALA A 114 17.47 -7.82 10.39
CA ALA A 114 18.56 -8.67 10.87
C ALA A 114 18.37 -10.17 10.55
N GLY A 115 17.84 -10.49 9.37
CA GLY A 115 17.54 -11.87 8.95
C GLY A 115 16.32 -12.51 9.63
N ARG A 116 15.66 -11.82 10.56
CA ARG A 116 14.40 -12.25 11.20
C ARG A 116 13.22 -11.66 10.45
N ARG A 117 12.08 -12.35 10.51
CA ARG A 117 10.84 -11.97 9.83
C ARG A 117 9.68 -11.95 10.81
N TRP A 118 8.86 -10.92 10.74
CA TRP A 118 7.64 -10.80 11.54
C TRP A 118 6.45 -10.58 10.63
N ARG A 119 5.35 -11.28 10.91
CA ARG A 119 4.10 -11.09 10.18
C ARG A 119 3.60 -9.65 10.39
N GLY A 120 3.21 -9.02 9.29
CA GLY A 120 2.75 -7.64 9.26
C GLY A 120 1.40 -7.48 8.56
N LEU A 121 0.66 -6.47 8.98
CA LEU A 121 -0.55 -5.97 8.34
C LEU A 121 -0.43 -4.45 8.27
N ILE A 122 -0.71 -3.88 7.11
CA ILE A 122 -0.81 -2.44 6.92
C ILE A 122 -2.20 -2.16 6.35
N LYS A 123 -2.95 -1.28 7.00
CA LYS A 123 -4.25 -0.80 6.56
C LYS A 123 -4.10 0.58 5.94
N ASP A 124 -4.57 0.76 4.72
CA ASP A 124 -4.72 2.05 4.09
C ASP A 124 -6.06 2.66 4.55
N GLY A 125 -5.99 3.84 5.18
CA GLY A 125 -7.14 4.55 5.72
C GLY A 125 -8.02 5.25 4.65
N ASN A 126 -8.07 4.74 3.42
CA ASN A 126 -8.81 5.29 2.28
C ASN A 126 -8.33 6.69 1.87
N GLY A 127 -7.02 6.85 1.64
CA GLY A 127 -6.41 8.17 1.36
C GLY A 127 -6.11 8.99 2.61
N ARG A 128 -6.15 8.34 3.78
CA ARG A 128 -5.55 8.82 5.03
C ARG A 128 -4.20 8.13 5.25
N ALA A 129 -3.58 8.39 6.39
CA ALA A 129 -2.37 7.71 6.83
C ALA A 129 -2.52 6.18 6.85
N TYR A 130 -1.44 5.47 6.52
CA TYR A 130 -1.36 4.03 6.69
C TYR A 130 -1.22 3.69 8.17
N THR A 131 -1.98 2.69 8.64
CA THR A 131 -1.85 2.14 9.99
C THR A 131 -1.20 0.78 9.91
N ALA A 132 -0.13 0.55 10.66
CA ALA A 132 0.56 -0.72 10.66
C ALA A 132 0.39 -1.51 11.95
N PHE A 133 0.48 -2.82 11.77
CA PHE A 133 0.39 -3.82 12.79
C PHE A 133 1.49 -4.86 12.57
N ILE A 134 2.04 -5.35 13.67
CA ILE A 134 3.06 -6.40 13.73
C ILE A 134 2.60 -7.48 14.71
N TRP A 135 2.77 -8.75 14.34
CA TRP A 135 2.47 -9.89 15.21
C TRP A 135 3.72 -10.39 15.91
N ASN A 136 3.57 -10.70 17.19
CA ASN A 136 4.60 -11.29 18.04
C ASN A 136 5.97 -10.57 17.96
N PRO A 137 6.04 -9.23 18.02
CA PRO A 137 7.32 -8.58 18.24
C PRO A 137 7.90 -9.07 19.59
N PRO A 138 9.23 -9.16 19.75
CA PRO A 138 9.83 -9.62 21.00
C PRO A 138 9.75 -8.50 22.07
N MET A 139 8.53 -8.20 22.53
CA MET A 139 8.24 -7.07 23.41
C MET A 139 9.06 -7.08 24.68
N ALA A 140 9.25 -8.23 25.31
CA ALA A 140 10.08 -8.35 26.50
C ALA A 140 11.54 -7.91 26.25
N GLN A 141 12.08 -8.05 25.04
CA GLN A 141 13.40 -7.54 24.68
C GLN A 141 13.35 -6.03 24.40
N ILE A 142 12.34 -5.57 23.66
CA ILE A 142 12.14 -4.16 23.31
C ILE A 142 11.98 -3.30 24.56
N GLU A 143 11.13 -3.72 25.50
CA GLU A 143 10.83 -3.05 26.76
C GLU A 143 12.03 -2.97 27.70
N ARG A 144 12.89 -4.00 27.70
CA ARG A 144 14.09 -4.01 28.55
C ARG A 144 15.22 -3.15 28.02
N ASN A 145 15.33 -3.03 26.70
CA ASN A 145 16.55 -2.53 26.07
C ASN A 145 16.39 -1.16 25.42
N THR A 146 15.17 -0.69 25.17
CA THR A 146 14.96 0.54 24.38
C THR A 146 13.75 1.35 24.83
N ILE A 147 13.77 2.65 24.51
CA ILE A 147 12.61 3.54 24.69
C ILE A 147 11.49 3.27 23.67
N HIS A 148 11.74 2.45 22.65
CA HIS A 148 10.81 2.21 21.55
C HIS A 148 9.62 1.32 21.93
N SER A 149 9.52 0.83 23.17
CA SER A 149 8.32 0.11 23.64
C SER A 149 7.05 0.94 23.45
N VAL A 150 7.13 2.27 23.59
CA VAL A 150 6.01 3.19 23.37
C VAL A 150 5.54 3.25 21.91
N CYS A 151 6.40 2.85 20.96
CA CYS A 151 6.04 2.76 19.54
C CYS A 151 5.11 1.58 19.27
N PHE A 152 5.00 0.61 20.19
CA PHE A 152 4.19 -0.60 20.04
C PHE A 152 3.06 -0.59 21.08
N SER A 153 1.84 -0.24 20.66
CA SER A 153 0.68 -0.39 21.52
C SER A 153 -0.01 -1.73 21.29
N SER A 154 -0.44 -2.41 22.35
CA SER A 154 -1.25 -3.62 22.20
C SER A 154 -2.53 -3.27 21.44
N SER A 155 -2.80 -4.00 20.36
CA SER A 155 -3.99 -3.81 19.53
C SER A 155 -5.22 -4.36 20.26
N LEU A 156 -5.66 -3.69 21.32
CA LEU A 156 -6.69 -4.21 22.21
C LEU A 156 -8.11 -4.14 21.62
N ARG A 157 -8.37 -3.40 20.53
CA ARG A 157 -9.73 -3.18 20.01
C ARG A 157 -9.77 -2.82 18.52
N ASP A 158 -9.26 -3.69 17.67
CA ASP A 158 -9.67 -3.62 16.27
C ASP A 158 -10.49 -4.87 15.95
N ASP A 159 -11.82 -4.72 16.00
CA ASP A 159 -12.80 -5.79 15.80
C ASP A 159 -12.67 -6.48 14.42
N SER A 160 -11.93 -5.87 13.49
CA SER A 160 -11.66 -6.43 12.17
C SER A 160 -10.45 -7.38 12.12
N ILE A 161 -9.62 -7.43 13.17
CA ILE A 161 -8.48 -8.33 13.27
C ILE A 161 -8.91 -9.59 14.02
N THR A 162 -9.09 -10.71 13.31
CA THR A 162 -9.54 -11.98 13.88
C THR A 162 -8.50 -12.70 14.75
N ASP A 163 -7.23 -12.29 14.66
CA ASP A 163 -6.10 -12.87 15.38
C ASP A 163 -5.44 -11.79 16.24
N THR A 164 -6.14 -11.39 17.31
CA THR A 164 -5.69 -10.30 18.21
C THR A 164 -4.61 -10.73 19.19
N LYS A 165 -4.35 -12.03 19.33
CA LYS A 165 -3.33 -12.53 20.27
C LYS A 165 -1.95 -12.02 19.81
N ALA A 166 -1.33 -11.18 20.63
CA ALA A 166 0.00 -10.60 20.40
C ALA A 166 0.14 -9.79 19.10
N CYS A 167 -0.94 -9.12 18.67
CA CYS A 167 -0.88 -8.09 17.64
C CYS A 167 -0.62 -6.72 18.27
N TYR A 168 0.36 -5.99 17.76
CA TYR A 168 0.71 -4.65 18.22
C TYR A 168 0.55 -3.66 17.07
N ARG A 169 -0.07 -2.52 17.36
CA ARG A 169 -0.11 -1.38 16.46
C ARG A 169 1.19 -0.61 16.58
N VAL A 170 1.79 -0.26 15.45
CA VAL A 170 2.99 0.57 15.39
C VAL A 170 2.59 2.03 15.25
N HIS A 171 3.11 2.88 16.12
CA HIS A 171 2.93 4.32 16.07
C HIS A 171 4.03 4.99 15.26
N TYR A 172 3.65 5.98 14.47
CA TYR A 172 4.56 6.82 13.71
C TYR A 172 4.59 8.21 14.32
N GLU A 173 5.78 8.83 14.31
CA GLU A 173 5.90 10.26 14.53
C GLU A 173 5.35 11.03 13.32
N VAL A 174 5.77 10.62 12.12
CA VAL A 174 5.27 11.16 10.84
C VAL A 174 4.50 10.08 10.10
N ASN A 175 3.24 10.38 9.77
CA ASN A 175 2.39 9.45 9.05
C ASN A 175 2.96 9.14 7.65
N PRO A 176 3.18 7.88 7.29
CA PRO A 176 3.71 7.52 5.98
C PRO A 176 2.71 7.83 4.87
N GLY A 177 3.18 8.48 3.80
CA GLY A 177 2.38 8.83 2.62
C GLY A 177 2.25 7.71 1.57
N SER A 178 3.05 6.64 1.69
CA SER A 178 3.02 5.48 0.80
C SER A 178 3.22 4.17 1.57
N LEU A 179 2.83 3.06 0.97
CA LEU A 179 3.02 1.73 1.55
C LEU A 179 4.51 1.40 1.75
N ASP A 180 5.36 1.70 0.76
CA ASP A 180 6.81 1.47 0.87
C ASP A 180 7.41 2.28 2.03
N HIS A 181 6.99 3.54 2.19
CA HIS A 181 7.41 4.38 3.32
C HIS A 181 6.97 3.74 4.64
N ALA A 182 5.73 3.27 4.75
CA ALA A 182 5.25 2.60 5.95
C ALA A 182 6.09 1.36 6.30
N ILE A 183 6.37 0.50 5.32
CA ILE A 183 7.17 -0.72 5.53
C ILE A 183 8.58 -0.37 6.03
N VAL A 184 9.28 0.53 5.34
CA VAL A 184 10.64 0.93 5.70
C VAL A 184 10.69 1.58 7.08
N SER A 185 9.74 2.47 7.41
CA SER A 185 9.68 3.10 8.72
C SER A 185 9.52 2.08 9.85
N ILE A 186 8.72 1.04 9.66
CA ILE A 186 8.51 0.00 10.67
C ILE A 186 9.76 -0.88 10.82
N GLU A 187 10.39 -1.24 9.70
CA GLU A 187 11.64 -2.01 9.74
C GLU A 187 12.75 -1.23 10.45
N LEU A 188 12.84 0.09 10.22
CA LEU A 188 13.77 0.97 10.93
C LEU A 188 13.47 1.00 12.44
N VAL A 189 12.22 1.30 12.83
CA VAL A 189 11.81 1.33 14.25
C VAL A 189 12.05 -0.02 14.92
N LEU A 190 11.80 -1.13 14.22
CA LEU A 190 12.03 -2.47 14.74
C LEU A 190 13.53 -2.77 14.87
N ALA A 191 14.38 -2.30 13.95
CA ALA A 191 15.82 -2.44 14.05
C ALA A 191 16.41 -1.66 15.23
N GLU A 192 15.97 -0.40 15.39
CA GLU A 192 16.34 0.45 16.53
C GLU A 192 15.87 -0.19 17.85
N ALA A 193 14.62 -0.65 17.91
CA ALA A 193 14.04 -1.33 19.07
C ALA A 193 14.76 -2.64 19.44
N LEU A 194 15.43 -3.28 18.49
CA LEU A 194 16.23 -4.48 18.69
C LEU A 194 17.73 -4.19 18.87
N ASN A 195 18.13 -2.92 18.78
CA ASN A 195 19.53 -2.49 18.78
C ASN A 195 20.36 -3.19 17.69
N VAL A 196 19.80 -3.29 16.48
CA VAL A 196 20.49 -3.85 15.31
C VAL A 196 20.76 -2.73 14.30
N THR A 197 22.00 -2.64 13.83
CA THR A 197 22.38 -1.75 12.74
C THR A 197 21.86 -2.30 11.41
N VAL A 198 21.04 -1.51 10.71
CA VAL A 198 20.52 -1.79 9.35
C VAL A 198 21.55 -1.48 8.29
#